data_AF-A0A349BVJ3-F1
#
_entry.id   AF-A0A349BVJ3-F1
#
_cell.length_a   1.000
_cell.length_b   1.000
_cell.length_c   1.000
_cell.angle_alpha   90.00
_cell.angle_beta   90.00
_cell.angle_gamma   90.00
#
_symmetry.space_group_name_H-M   'P 1'
#
loop_
_entity.id
_entity.type
_entity.pdbx_description
1 polymer ?
#
loop_
_entity_poly.entity_id
_entity_poly.type
_entity_poly.pdbx_seq_one_letter_code
_entity_poly.pdbx_strand_id
1 'polypeptide(L)'
;MAFGQQMQESDAKQLQTIYNHALTSGKAYDWLDHLSNKIGGRLSGSLNAERAVEWGRQELETLGLDRVFLQKVMVPKWVRGTFEYASIITGPGMSMN
;
A
#
# COMPACT_ATOMS: atom_id res chain seq x y z
N MET A 1 14.50 -23.48 -38.32
CA MET A 1 13.81 -23.85 -37.06
C MET A 1 14.63 -23.56 -35.79
N ALA A 2 15.95 -23.35 -35.86
CA ALA A 2 16.80 -23.15 -34.68
C ALA A 2 16.63 -21.80 -33.94
N PHE A 3 16.27 -20.72 -34.63
CA PHE A 3 16.13 -19.39 -34.01
C PHE A 3 14.98 -19.28 -33.00
N GLY A 4 13.87 -20.02 -33.20
CA GLY A 4 12.73 -19.99 -32.28
C GLY A 4 12.99 -20.73 -30.96
N GLN A 5 13.80 -21.81 -31.01
CA GLN A 5 14.16 -22.58 -29.80
C GLN A 5 15.16 -21.82 -28.92
N GLN A 6 16.13 -21.12 -29.52
CA GLN A 6 17.09 -20.29 -28.76
C GLN A 6 16.41 -19.12 -28.03
N MET A 7 15.36 -18.53 -28.63
CA MET A 7 14.60 -17.44 -28.01
C MET A 7 13.74 -17.94 -26.83
N GLN A 8 13.14 -19.12 -26.94
CA GLN A 8 12.40 -19.73 -25.83
C GLN A 8 13.30 -20.07 -24.64
N GLU A 9 14.54 -20.53 -24.89
CA GLU A 9 15.51 -20.80 -23.83
C GLU A 9 16.03 -19.52 -23.16
N SER A 10 16.23 -18.42 -23.91
CA SER A 10 16.63 -17.14 -23.32
C SER A 10 15.53 -16.53 -22.45
N ASP A 11 14.29 -16.58 -22.93
CA ASP A 11 13.13 -16.05 -22.21
C ASP A 11 12.93 -16.81 -20.90
N ALA A 12 13.04 -18.15 -20.93
CA ALA A 12 12.95 -18.98 -19.73
C ALA A 12 14.00 -18.61 -18.67
N LYS A 13 15.25 -18.33 -19.08
CA LYS A 13 16.32 -17.89 -18.17
C LYS A 13 16.06 -16.50 -17.60
N GLN A 14 15.53 -15.57 -18.39
CA GLN A 14 15.16 -14.24 -17.91
C GLN A 14 14.01 -14.32 -16.88
N LEU A 15 12.98 -15.11 -17.17
CA LEU A 15 11.87 -15.34 -16.23
C LEU A 15 12.35 -15.96 -14.91
N GLN A 16 13.25 -16.95 -14.98
CA GLN A 16 13.85 -17.56 -13.80
C GLN A 16 14.64 -16.54 -12.98
N THR A 17 15.37 -15.64 -13.65
CA THR A 17 16.14 -14.57 -13.00
C THR A 17 15.22 -13.59 -12.27
N ILE A 18 14.14 -13.15 -12.92
CA ILE A 18 13.13 -12.25 -12.30
C ILE A 18 12.50 -12.93 -11.09
N TYR A 19 12.10 -14.20 -11.23
CA TYR A 19 11.49 -14.98 -10.16
C TYR A 19 12.41 -15.09 -8.94
N ASN A 20 13.67 -15.49 -9.16
CA ASN A 20 14.66 -15.61 -8.09
C ASN A 20 14.93 -14.27 -7.42
N HIS A 21 15.06 -13.19 -8.19
CA HIS A 21 15.30 -11.86 -7.65
C HIS A 21 14.12 -11.37 -6.81
N ALA A 22 12.88 -11.57 -7.27
CA ALA A 22 11.67 -11.18 -6.55
C ALA A 22 11.57 -11.86 -5.17
N LEU A 23 12.01 -13.11 -5.05
CA LEU A 23 11.95 -13.87 -3.79
C LEU A 23 13.13 -13.65 -2.85
N THR A 24 14.32 -13.34 -3.39
CA THR A 24 15.55 -13.24 -2.59
C THR A 24 15.95 -11.80 -2.27
N SER A 25 15.58 -10.85 -3.12
CA SER A 25 16.05 -9.45 -3.07
C SER A 25 14.89 -8.45 -3.14
N GLY A 26 13.69 -8.85 -2.70
CA GLY A 26 12.49 -8.02 -2.74
C GLY A 26 12.37 -7.04 -1.57
N LYS A 27 11.88 -5.82 -1.83
CA LYS A 27 11.54 -4.80 -0.81
C LYS A 27 10.08 -4.84 -0.33
N ALA A 28 9.30 -5.80 -0.80
CA ALA A 28 7.85 -5.82 -0.62
C ALA A 28 7.42 -5.78 0.86
N TYR A 29 8.14 -6.50 1.73
CA TYR A 29 7.84 -6.52 3.16
C TYR A 29 8.14 -5.17 3.83
N ASP A 30 9.31 -4.58 3.57
CA ASP A 30 9.70 -3.29 4.15
C ASP A 30 8.77 -2.16 3.70
N TRP A 31 8.36 -2.17 2.42
CA TRP A 31 7.37 -1.24 1.89
C TRP A 31 6.00 -1.44 2.53
N LEU A 32 5.58 -2.69 2.76
CA LEU A 32 4.33 -2.98 3.46
C LEU A 32 4.37 -2.51 4.93
N ASP A 33 5.48 -2.72 5.62
CA ASP A 33 5.70 -2.23 6.99
C ASP A 33 5.60 -0.71 7.03
N HIS A 34 6.24 -0.01 6.11
CA HIS A 34 6.17 1.45 6.03
C HIS A 34 4.73 1.93 5.83
N LEU A 35 4.03 1.38 4.83
CA LEU A 35 2.64 1.73 4.52
C LEU A 35 1.68 1.43 5.68
N SER A 36 1.90 0.34 6.41
CA SER A 36 0.94 -0.16 7.40
C SER A 36 1.22 0.35 8.80
N ASN A 37 2.49 0.43 9.21
CA ASN A 37 2.89 0.76 10.57
C ASN A 37 3.41 2.19 10.71
N LYS A 38 3.99 2.78 9.66
CA LYS A 38 4.47 4.17 9.70
C LYS A 38 3.41 5.16 9.22
N ILE A 39 2.73 4.85 8.11
CA ILE A 39 1.64 5.69 7.58
C ILE A 39 0.29 5.35 8.23
N GLY A 40 -0.05 4.06 8.28
CA GLY A 40 -1.28 3.59 8.91
C GLY A 40 -2.52 3.65 8.01
N GLY A 41 -3.69 3.78 8.66
CA GLY A 41 -4.99 3.75 7.99
C GLY A 41 -5.14 4.87 6.95
N ARG A 42 -5.37 4.49 5.70
CA ARG A 42 -5.29 5.36 4.51
C ARG A 42 -6.60 5.37 3.72
N LEU A 43 -7.70 5.71 4.41
CA LEU A 43 -9.02 5.89 3.80
C LEU A 43 -8.97 7.03 2.75
N SER A 44 -9.71 6.90 1.64
CA SER A 44 -9.76 7.91 0.59
C SER A 44 -10.13 9.29 1.14
N GLY A 45 -9.38 10.33 0.75
CA GLY A 45 -9.58 11.70 1.22
C GLY A 45 -9.07 11.99 2.65
N SER A 46 -8.41 11.03 3.30
CA SER A 46 -7.71 11.24 4.57
C SER A 46 -6.28 11.76 4.36
N LEU A 47 -5.71 12.38 5.41
CA LEU A 47 -4.33 12.86 5.41
C LEU A 47 -3.31 11.73 5.19
N ASN A 48 -3.59 10.55 5.71
CA ASN A 48 -2.71 9.39 5.55
C ASN A 48 -2.75 8.82 4.13
N ALA A 49 -3.87 8.95 3.41
CA ALA A 49 -3.92 8.60 2.00
C ALA A 49 -3.04 9.53 1.16
N GLU A 50 -3.05 10.84 1.45
CA GLU A 50 -2.16 11.81 0.80
C GLU A 50 -0.69 11.52 1.09
N ARG A 51 -0.35 11.23 2.35
CA ARG A 51 1.01 10.80 2.74
C ARG A 51 1.45 9.52 2.01
N ALA A 52 0.57 8.54 1.85
CA ALA A 52 0.86 7.31 1.12
C ALA A 52 1.12 7.57 -0.38
N VAL A 53 0.37 8.48 -0.99
CA VAL A 53 0.58 8.87 -2.40
C VAL A 53 1.94 9.54 -2.57
N GLU A 54 2.27 10.49 -1.70
CA GLU A 54 3.54 11.21 -1.78
C GLU A 54 4.74 10.30 -1.49
N TRP A 55 4.64 9.44 -0.48
CA TRP A 55 5.65 8.41 -0.21
C TRP A 55 5.85 7.49 -1.42
N GLY A 56 4.75 7.01 -2.02
CA GLY A 56 4.82 6.16 -3.21
C GLY A 56 5.52 6.84 -4.39
N ARG A 57 5.26 8.13 -4.61
CA ARG A 57 5.96 8.93 -5.62
C ARG A 57 7.47 8.96 -5.36
N GLN A 58 7.88 9.25 -4.13
CA GLN A 58 9.28 9.33 -3.75
C GLN A 58 10.00 7.98 -3.92
N GLU A 59 9.40 6.88 -3.46
CA GLU A 59 9.98 5.54 -3.65
C GLU A 59 10.16 5.21 -5.13
N LEU A 60 9.15 5.48 -5.97
CA LEU A 60 9.23 5.25 -7.41
C LEU A 60 10.30 6.11 -8.08
N GLU A 61 10.51 7.36 -7.63
CA GLU A 61 11.58 8.22 -8.12
C GLU A 61 12.97 7.69 -7.73
N THR A 62 13.12 7.17 -6.51
CA THR A 62 14.41 6.58 -6.07
C THR A 62 14.79 5.32 -6.83
N LEU A 63 13.82 4.62 -7.43
CA LEU A 63 14.07 3.44 -8.27
C LEU A 63 14.59 3.78 -9.66
N GLY A 64 14.60 5.06 -10.05
CA GLY A 64 15.13 5.50 -11.36
C GLY A 64 14.25 5.09 -12.55
N LEU A 65 12.93 5.03 -12.37
CA LEU A 65 11.98 4.73 -13.45
C LEU A 65 11.94 5.86 -14.48
N ASP A 66 11.61 5.52 -15.74
CA ASP A 66 11.61 6.48 -16.85
C ASP A 66 10.71 7.70 -16.62
N ARG A 67 9.53 7.49 -16.01
CA ARG A 67 8.54 8.54 -15.74
C ARG A 67 7.78 8.25 -14.47
N VAL A 68 7.75 9.23 -13.56
CA VAL A 68 6.93 9.21 -12.34
C VAL A 68 6.14 10.51 -12.29
N PHE A 69 4.82 10.41 -12.14
CA PHE A 69 3.93 11.57 -12.02
C PHE A 69 2.67 11.19 -11.25
N LEU A 70 2.05 12.19 -10.63
CA LEU A 70 0.79 12.02 -9.93
C LEU A 70 -0.38 12.36 -10.85
N GLN A 71 -1.40 11.49 -10.85
CA GLN A 71 -2.66 11.76 -11.53
C GLN A 71 -3.69 12.23 -10.50
N LYS A 72 -4.24 13.43 -10.71
CA LYS A 72 -5.27 13.99 -9.83
C LYS A 72 -6.59 13.22 -10.01
N VAL A 73 -7.13 12.69 -8.92
CA VAL A 73 -8.43 11.99 -8.87
C VAL A 73 -9.28 12.61 -7.77
N MET A 74 -10.55 12.90 -8.09
CA MET A 74 -11.52 13.37 -7.10
C MET A 74 -12.13 12.18 -6.38
N VAL A 75 -12.15 12.20 -5.04
CA VAL A 75 -12.69 11.12 -4.20
C VAL A 75 -13.65 11.67 -3.14
N PRO A 76 -14.68 10.93 -2.75
CA PRO A 76 -15.52 11.30 -1.62
C PRO A 76 -14.71 11.18 -0.32
N LYS A 77 -14.89 12.16 0.57
CA LYS A 77 -14.29 12.17 1.90
C LYS A 77 -15.33 11.71 2.92
N TRP A 78 -15.12 10.53 3.50
CA TRP A 78 -15.92 10.04 4.62
C TRP A 78 -15.18 10.27 5.92
N VAL A 79 -15.85 10.87 6.90
CA VAL A 79 -15.32 11.08 8.25
C VAL A 79 -16.34 10.48 9.21
N ARG A 80 -15.86 9.62 10.12
CA ARG A 80 -16.72 9.06 11.16
C ARG A 80 -17.26 10.20 12.03
N GLY A 81 -18.55 10.14 12.36
CA GLY A 81 -19.16 11.06 13.31
C GLY A 81 -18.63 10.88 14.74
N THR A 82 -19.19 11.63 15.67
CA THR A 82 -18.89 11.50 17.10
C THR A 82 -19.23 10.10 17.61
N PHE A 83 -18.45 9.58 18.55
CA PHE A 83 -18.77 8.33 19.22
C PHE A 83 -20.06 8.48 20.03
N GLU A 84 -20.97 7.51 19.90
CA GLU A 84 -22.12 7.40 20.76
C GLU A 84 -21.76 6.55 21.99
N TYR A 85 -22.24 6.96 23.15
CA TYR A 85 -22.06 6.24 24.41
C TYR A 85 -23.42 5.94 25.01
N ALA A 86 -23.61 4.70 25.45
CA ALA A 86 -24.77 4.28 26.22
C ALA A 86 -24.29 3.61 27.51
N SER A 87 -24.96 3.90 28.61
CA SER A 87 -24.75 3.24 29.91
C SER A 87 -26.11 2.76 30.43
N ILE A 88 -26.11 1.57 31.04
CA ILE A 88 -27.31 1.03 31.70
C ILE A 88 -27.29 1.52 33.16
N ILE A 89 -28.34 2.24 33.55
CA ILE A 89 -28.54 2.73 34.92
C ILE A 89 -29.61 1.86 35.59
N THR A 90 -29.21 0.99 36.53
CA THR A 90 -30.13 0.06 37.22
C THR A 90 -30.83 0.69 38.43
N GLY A 91 -30.38 1.89 38.87
CA GLY A 91 -30.99 2.68 39.94
C GLY A 91 -30.26 4.02 40.13
N PRO A 92 -30.80 4.98 40.91
CA PRO A 92 -30.15 6.27 41.13
C PRO A 92 -28.75 6.07 41.73
N GLY A 93 -27.71 6.44 40.98
CA GLY A 93 -26.31 6.30 41.38
C GLY A 93 -25.61 4.98 41.02
N MET A 94 -26.28 4.04 40.34
CA MET A 94 -25.69 2.75 39.94
C MET A 94 -25.55 2.67 38.41
N SER A 95 -24.40 3.11 37.88
CA SER A 95 -24.00 2.87 36.49
C SER A 95 -23.01 1.70 36.44
N MET A 96 -23.29 0.69 35.62
CA MET A 96 -22.32 -0.36 35.31
C MET A 96 -21.64 -0.01 33.98
N ASN A 97 -20.32 -0.01 33.97
CA ASN A 97 -19.48 0.27 32.80
C ASN A 97 -19.41 -0.94 31.87
#